data_AF-A0A6S6SVJ6-F1
#
_entry.id   AF-A0A6S6SVJ6-F1
#
_cell.length_a   1.000
_cell.length_b   1.000
_cell.length_c   1.000
_cell.angle_alpha   90.00
_cell.angle_beta   90.00
_cell.angle_gamma   90.00
#
_symmetry.space_group_name_H-M   'P 1'
#
loop_
_entity.id
_entity.type
_entity.pdbx_description
1 polymer ?
#
loop_
_entity_poly.entity_id
_entity_poly.type
_entity_poly.pdbx_seq_one_letter_code
_entity_poly.pdbx_strand_id
1 'polypeptide(L)'
;MGLPTTAAYLVLATVVAPALSQLGVDILTAHMFVFFYGCVSTITPPVALASYVAAGIAGSDINKVSWTAFFYGITCYILPFMFFYGPGLLLNGTLPTIVLAVSTAIIGVCAIAAAVVGYFRDTLNIPFRALFFMIGILLMLQGITTDLIGAAMLAGILFFQNKFNTAQIQGS
;
A
#
# COMPACT_ATOMS: atom_id res chain seq x y z
N MET A 1 23.44 3.72 -11.46
CA MET A 1 23.22 2.27 -11.63
C MET A 1 22.37 1.78 -10.48
N GLY A 2 21.28 1.06 -10.75
CA GLY A 2 20.41 0.55 -9.68
C GLY A 2 21.03 -0.62 -8.93
N LEU A 3 20.96 -0.56 -7.62
CA LEU A 3 21.44 -1.61 -6.73
C LEU A 3 20.40 -2.75 -6.70
N PRO A 4 20.80 -4.03 -6.84
CA PRO A 4 19.86 -5.15 -6.66
C PRO A 4 19.20 -5.12 -5.28
N THR A 5 17.96 -5.59 -5.18
CA THR A 5 17.16 -5.54 -3.94
C THR A 5 17.88 -6.14 -2.75
N THR A 6 18.60 -7.25 -2.93
CA THR A 6 19.40 -7.89 -1.88
C THR A 6 20.48 -6.96 -1.34
N ALA A 7 21.22 -6.29 -2.22
CA ALA A 7 22.27 -5.38 -1.79
C ALA A 7 21.70 -4.10 -1.17
N ALA A 8 20.58 -3.58 -1.68
CA ALA A 8 19.87 -2.45 -1.07
C ALA A 8 19.39 -2.78 0.34
N TYR A 9 18.82 -3.97 0.53
CA TYR A 9 18.42 -4.45 1.85
C TYR A 9 19.62 -4.57 2.81
N LEU A 10 20.75 -5.14 2.39
CA LEU A 10 21.93 -5.26 3.27
C LEU A 10 22.45 -3.88 3.73
N VAL A 11 22.47 -2.88 2.84
CA VAL A 11 22.84 -1.50 3.20
C VAL A 11 21.85 -0.91 4.21
N LEU A 12 20.54 -1.04 3.97
CA LEU A 12 19.53 -0.50 4.88
C LEU A 12 19.47 -1.28 6.21
N ALA A 13 19.69 -2.59 6.20
CA ALA A 13 19.69 -3.44 7.38
C ALA A 13 20.92 -3.19 8.29
N THR A 14 22.04 -2.75 7.73
CA THR A 14 23.25 -2.42 8.50
C THR A 14 23.25 -0.99 9.03
N VAL A 15 22.53 -0.06 8.36
CA VAL A 15 22.52 1.36 8.73
C VAL A 15 21.21 1.80 9.38
N VAL A 16 20.07 1.50 8.74
CA VAL A 16 18.75 2.03 9.12
C VAL A 16 18.05 1.15 10.15
N ALA A 17 18.06 -0.17 10.00
CA ALA A 17 17.39 -1.07 10.95
C ALA A 17 17.91 -0.92 12.40
N PRO A 18 19.23 -0.81 12.67
CA PRO A 18 19.76 -0.60 14.01
C PRO A 18 19.37 0.77 14.58
N ALA A 19 19.33 1.81 13.72
CA ALA A 19 18.90 3.14 14.14
C ALA A 19 17.42 3.15 14.55
N LEU A 20 16.54 2.49 13.79
CA LEU A 20 15.13 2.31 14.17
C LEU A 20 14.98 1.52 15.47
N SER A 21 15.79 0.47 15.66
CA SER A 21 15.76 -0.31 16.90
C SER A 21 16.17 0.50 18.13
N GLN A 22 17.17 1.39 18.00
CA GLN A 22 17.54 2.33 19.07
C GLN A 22 16.43 3.34 19.41
N LEU A 23 15.55 3.64 18.46
CA LEU A 23 14.36 4.48 18.67
C LEU A 23 13.18 3.69 19.30
N GLY A 24 13.38 2.43 19.69
CA GLY A 24 12.38 1.60 20.36
C GLY A 24 11.49 0.79 19.42
N VAL A 25 11.81 0.72 18.13
CA VAL A 25 11.09 -0.12 17.16
C VAL A 25 11.55 -1.57 17.32
N ASP A 26 10.61 -2.51 17.31
CA ASP A 26 10.93 -3.94 17.31
C ASP A 26 11.86 -4.30 16.14
N ILE A 27 12.83 -5.19 16.39
CA ILE A 27 13.86 -5.54 15.42
C ILE A 27 13.24 -6.14 14.15
N LEU A 28 12.23 -7.01 14.28
CA LEU A 28 11.58 -7.63 13.14
C LEU A 28 10.80 -6.59 12.32
N THR A 29 10.08 -5.68 12.99
CA THR A 29 9.40 -4.55 12.34
C THR A 29 10.40 -3.69 11.57
N ALA A 30 11.53 -3.34 12.18
CA ALA A 30 12.56 -2.53 11.54
C ALA A 30 13.13 -3.22 10.29
N HIS A 31 13.43 -4.52 10.36
CA HIS A 31 13.92 -5.29 9.22
C HIS A 31 12.87 -5.44 8.11
N MET A 32 11.61 -5.71 8.43
CA MET A 32 10.53 -5.80 7.43
C MET A 32 10.28 -4.45 6.75
N PHE A 33 10.35 -3.36 7.52
CA PHE A 33 10.22 -2.01 6.98
C PHE A 33 11.29 -1.71 5.94
N VAL A 34 12.57 -1.89 6.29
CA VAL A 34 13.67 -1.60 5.36
C VAL A 34 13.73 -2.59 4.19
N PHE A 35 13.34 -3.84 4.40
CA PHE A 35 13.24 -4.84 3.34
C PHE A 35 12.23 -4.41 2.28
N PHE A 36 11.02 -4.01 2.68
CA PHE A 36 9.99 -3.54 1.76
C PHE A 36 10.45 -2.30 0.99
N TYR A 37 11.05 -1.32 1.66
CA TYR A 37 11.61 -0.15 0.97
C TYR A 37 12.72 -0.53 -0.01
N GLY A 38 13.54 -1.54 0.32
CA GLY A 38 14.51 -2.12 -0.59
C GLY A 38 13.86 -2.70 -1.85
N CYS A 39 12.76 -3.44 -1.73
CA CYS A 39 12.01 -3.99 -2.86
C CYS A 39 11.40 -2.90 -3.75
N VAL A 40 10.72 -1.92 -3.14
CA VAL A 40 10.02 -0.84 -3.87
C VAL A 40 11.00 0.19 -4.45
N SER A 41 12.24 0.26 -3.96
CA SER A 41 13.27 1.15 -4.52
C SER A 41 13.48 0.98 -6.04
N THR A 42 13.28 -0.25 -6.54
CA THR A 42 13.52 -0.60 -7.95
C THR A 42 12.55 0.02 -8.95
N ILE A 43 11.47 0.64 -8.48
CA ILE A 43 10.51 1.41 -9.29
C ILE A 43 10.59 2.93 -9.05
N THR A 44 11.54 3.39 -8.20
CA THR A 44 11.67 4.81 -7.79
C THR A 44 12.67 5.57 -8.68
N PRO A 45 12.25 6.63 -9.42
CA PRO A 45 13.18 7.51 -10.12
C PRO A 45 14.13 8.21 -9.13
N PRO A 46 15.43 8.43 -9.46
CA PRO A 46 16.11 8.22 -10.74
C PRO A 46 16.85 6.86 -10.86
N VAL A 47 16.49 5.87 -10.03
CA VAL A 47 17.25 4.60 -9.91
C VAL A 47 16.31 3.39 -10.11
N ALA A 48 15.28 3.55 -10.95
CA ALA A 48 14.20 2.59 -11.17
C ALA A 48 14.59 1.45 -12.14
N LEU A 49 15.58 0.63 -11.75
CA LEU A 49 16.15 -0.43 -12.61
C LEU A 49 15.09 -1.34 -13.25
N ALA A 50 14.09 -1.77 -12.49
CA ALA A 50 13.04 -2.65 -13.00
C ALA A 50 12.19 -1.95 -14.07
N SER A 51 11.80 -0.70 -13.81
CA SER A 51 11.06 0.15 -14.75
C SER A 51 11.88 0.43 -16.01
N TYR A 52 13.19 0.60 -15.90
CA TYR A 52 14.08 0.86 -17.04
C TYR A 52 14.19 -0.34 -17.98
N VAL A 53 14.32 -1.54 -17.41
CA VAL A 53 14.31 -2.79 -18.19
C VAL A 53 12.96 -3.00 -18.86
N ALA A 54 11.86 -2.80 -18.13
CA ALA A 54 10.51 -2.92 -18.68
C ALA A 54 10.27 -1.94 -19.85
N ALA A 55 10.73 -0.70 -19.72
CA ALA A 55 10.63 0.30 -20.78
C ALA A 55 11.39 -0.10 -22.05
N GLY A 56 12.60 -0.67 -21.90
CA GLY A 56 13.40 -1.18 -23.01
C GLY A 56 12.74 -2.37 -23.74
N ILE A 57 12.12 -3.29 -23.00
CA ILE A 57 11.35 -4.41 -23.58
C ILE A 57 10.12 -3.88 -24.33
N ALA A 58 9.45 -2.87 -23.78
CA ALA A 58 8.25 -2.27 -24.38
C ALA A 58 8.55 -1.24 -25.49
N GLY A 59 9.82 -0.89 -25.75
CA GLY A 59 10.19 0.16 -26.72
C GLY A 59 9.65 1.55 -26.35
N SER A 60 9.49 1.83 -25.07
CA SER A 60 8.84 3.04 -24.55
C SER A 60 9.83 3.96 -23.81
N ASP A 61 9.42 5.20 -23.55
CA ASP A 61 10.27 6.16 -22.84
C ASP A 61 10.49 5.74 -21.37
N ILE A 62 11.76 5.56 -21.03
CA ILE A 62 12.24 5.11 -19.71
C ILE A 62 11.73 6.00 -18.57
N ASN A 63 11.69 7.31 -18.79
CA ASN A 63 11.26 8.27 -17.77
C ASN A 63 9.75 8.19 -17.57
N LYS A 64 8.96 8.14 -18.65
CA LYS A 64 7.51 8.01 -18.58
C LYS A 64 7.10 6.74 -17.83
N VAL A 65 7.67 5.59 -18.21
CA VAL A 65 7.37 4.31 -17.53
C VAL A 65 7.70 4.37 -16.04
N SER A 66 8.86 4.93 -15.69
CA SER A 66 9.30 5.01 -14.30
C SER A 66 8.45 5.94 -13.46
N TRP A 67 8.07 7.09 -13.99
CA TRP A 67 7.15 8.00 -13.29
C TRP A 67 5.76 7.39 -13.15
N THR A 68 5.23 6.74 -14.19
CA THR A 68 3.96 6.03 -14.10
C THR A 68 4.01 4.91 -13.06
N ALA A 69 5.05 4.07 -13.08
CA ALA A 69 5.25 3.01 -12.10
C ALA A 69 5.34 3.56 -10.67
N PHE A 70 6.06 4.66 -10.47
CA PHE A 70 6.18 5.33 -9.17
C PHE A 70 4.81 5.79 -8.63
N PHE A 71 4.04 6.52 -9.43
CA PHE A 71 2.72 7.02 -9.00
C PHE A 71 1.74 5.89 -8.72
N TYR A 72 1.73 4.83 -9.53
CA TYR A 72 0.90 3.65 -9.28
C TYR A 72 1.40 2.85 -8.06
N GLY A 73 2.71 2.89 -7.83
CA GLY A 73 3.39 2.23 -6.71
C GLY A 73 3.23 2.94 -5.37
N ILE A 74 2.63 4.13 -5.29
CA ILE A 74 2.43 4.89 -4.04
C ILE A 74 1.85 4.01 -2.92
N THR A 75 0.88 3.17 -3.25
CA THR A 75 0.28 2.21 -2.30
C THR A 75 1.34 1.32 -1.62
N CYS A 76 2.34 0.85 -2.36
CA CYS A 76 3.42 0.02 -1.86
C CYS A 76 4.39 0.78 -0.93
N TYR A 77 4.47 2.11 -1.01
CA TYR A 77 5.28 2.92 -0.08
C TYR A 77 4.59 3.17 1.26
N ILE A 78 3.26 3.08 1.32
CA ILE A 78 2.50 3.25 2.56
C ILE A 78 2.46 1.92 3.33
N LEU A 79 2.49 0.79 2.62
CA LEU A 79 2.43 -0.55 3.20
C LEU A 79 3.43 -0.83 4.35
N PRO A 80 4.71 -0.39 4.30
CA PRO A 80 5.66 -0.70 5.36
C PRO A 80 5.28 -0.11 6.72
N PHE A 81 4.50 0.98 6.73
CA PHE A 81 4.01 1.58 7.97
C PHE A 81 3.04 0.67 8.72
N MET A 82 2.38 -0.28 8.05
CA MET A 82 1.47 -1.23 8.69
C MET A 82 2.19 -2.14 9.69
N PHE A 83 3.49 -2.41 9.50
CA PHE A 83 4.26 -3.25 10.41
C PHE A 83 4.50 -2.60 11.77
N PHE A 84 4.34 -1.27 11.89
CA PHE A 84 4.45 -0.55 13.16
C PHE A 84 3.18 -0.65 13.99
N TYR A 85 2.03 -0.56 13.34
CA TYR A 85 0.74 -0.58 14.00
C TYR A 85 0.18 -2.00 14.17
N GLY A 86 0.67 -2.92 13.35
CA GLY A 86 0.11 -4.24 13.16
C GLY A 86 1.04 -5.41 13.48
N PRO A 87 1.31 -5.72 14.77
CA PRO A 87 2.12 -6.88 15.12
C PRO A 87 1.53 -8.20 14.60
N GLY A 88 0.21 -8.26 14.38
CA GLY A 88 -0.47 -9.41 13.78
C GLY A 88 -0.02 -9.71 12.35
N LEU A 89 0.43 -8.72 11.57
CA LEU A 89 1.03 -8.94 10.25
C LEU A 89 2.37 -9.65 10.32
N LEU A 90 3.08 -9.53 11.44
CA LEU A 90 4.34 -10.19 11.71
C LEU A 90 4.13 -11.56 12.39
N LEU A 91 2.91 -12.10 12.32
CA LEU A 91 2.50 -13.34 12.99
C LEU A 91 2.69 -13.28 14.52
N ASN A 92 2.73 -12.08 15.09
CA ASN A 92 2.85 -11.88 16.52
C ASN A 92 1.46 -11.66 17.13
N GLY A 93 0.96 -12.67 17.84
CA GLY A 93 -0.32 -12.63 18.54
C GLY A 93 -1.11 -13.92 18.46
N THR A 94 -2.39 -13.84 18.81
CA THR A 94 -3.33 -14.96 18.70
C THR A 94 -3.78 -15.16 17.24
N LEU A 95 -4.24 -16.38 16.90
CA LEU A 95 -4.74 -16.67 15.56
C LEU A 95 -5.85 -15.69 15.09
N PRO A 96 -6.86 -15.33 15.92
CA PRO A 96 -7.87 -14.35 15.53
C PRO A 96 -7.29 -12.96 15.22
N THR A 97 -6.32 -12.49 16.02
CA THR A 97 -5.68 -11.18 15.80
C THR A 97 -4.87 -11.15 14.51
N ILE A 98 -4.20 -12.25 14.16
CA ILE A 98 -3.44 -12.37 12.90
C ILE A 98 -4.40 -12.36 11.71
N VAL A 99 -5.46 -13.18 11.76
CA VAL A 99 -6.46 -13.26 10.68
C VAL A 99 -7.12 -11.91 10.47
N LEU A 100 -7.50 -11.23 11.56
CA LEU A 100 -8.07 -9.88 11.49
C LEU A 100 -7.09 -8.91 10.84
N ALA A 101 -5.85 -8.82 11.34
CA ALA A 101 -4.81 -7.93 10.83
C ALA A 101 -4.53 -8.15 9.32
N VAL A 102 -4.43 -9.40 8.89
CA VAL A 102 -4.24 -9.73 7.46
C VAL A 102 -5.45 -9.34 6.63
N SER A 103 -6.67 -9.61 7.12
CA SER A 103 -7.90 -9.27 6.41
C SER A 103 -8.09 -7.77 6.23
N THR A 104 -7.90 -6.98 7.31
CA THR A 104 -8.01 -5.52 7.27
C THR A 104 -6.90 -4.91 6.45
N ALA A 105 -5.70 -5.50 6.49
CA ALA A 105 -4.59 -5.08 5.65
C ALA A 105 -4.88 -5.24 4.16
N ILE A 106 -5.39 -6.40 3.73
CA ILE A 106 -5.75 -6.65 2.33
C ILE A 106 -6.79 -5.62 1.86
N ILE A 107 -7.85 -5.41 2.65
CA ILE A 107 -8.91 -4.46 2.31
C ILE A 107 -8.38 -3.03 2.27
N GLY A 108 -7.56 -2.63 3.25
CA GLY A 108 -6.96 -1.29 3.32
C GLY A 108 -6.05 -0.99 2.13
N VAL A 109 -5.19 -1.95 1.77
CA VAL A 109 -4.29 -1.83 0.61
C VAL A 109 -5.08 -1.74 -0.70
N CYS A 110 -6.12 -2.56 -0.86
CA CYS A 110 -7.02 -2.45 -2.01
C CYS A 110 -7.74 -1.10 -2.07
N ALA A 111 -8.17 -0.54 -0.94
CA ALA A 111 -8.82 0.76 -0.88
C ALA A 111 -7.87 1.90 -1.29
N ILE A 112 -6.62 1.89 -0.82
CA ILE A 112 -5.61 2.87 -1.24
C ILE A 112 -5.29 2.69 -2.72
N ALA A 113 -5.10 1.46 -3.19
CA ALA A 113 -4.86 1.19 -4.61
C ALA A 113 -6.00 1.73 -5.50
N ALA A 114 -7.25 1.50 -5.11
CA ALA A 114 -8.42 2.06 -5.80
C ALA A 114 -8.41 3.59 -5.81
N ALA A 115 -8.03 4.23 -4.69
CA ALA A 115 -7.90 5.69 -4.62
C ALA A 115 -6.79 6.25 -5.53
N VAL A 116 -5.63 5.60 -5.56
CA VAL A 116 -4.48 5.99 -6.38
C VAL A 116 -4.78 5.81 -7.86
N VAL A 117 -5.31 4.65 -8.26
CA VAL A 117 -5.67 4.35 -9.65
C VAL A 117 -6.90 5.16 -10.10
N GLY A 118 -7.81 5.49 -9.17
CA GLY A 118 -9.05 6.20 -9.47
C GLY A 118 -10.14 5.31 -10.06
N TYR A 119 -10.03 3.99 -9.87
CA TYR A 119 -10.98 3.01 -10.41
C TYR A 119 -11.18 1.86 -9.43
N PHE A 120 -12.43 1.40 -9.27
CA PHE A 120 -12.75 0.19 -8.50
C PHE A 120 -13.77 -0.69 -9.23
N ARG A 121 -15.00 -0.19 -9.38
CA ARG A 121 -16.06 -0.78 -10.23
C ARG A 121 -16.47 0.15 -11.36
N ASP A 122 -16.34 1.45 -11.09
CA ASP A 122 -16.49 2.53 -12.03
C ASP A 122 -15.40 3.57 -11.73
N THR A 123 -15.27 4.56 -12.59
CA THR A 123 -14.42 5.73 -12.40
C THR A 123 -14.78 6.45 -11.10
N LEU A 124 -13.78 6.65 -10.23
CA LEU A 124 -13.98 7.29 -8.94
C LEU A 124 -13.78 8.80 -9.07
N ASN A 125 -14.81 9.58 -8.74
CA ASN A 125 -14.67 11.03 -8.60
C ASN A 125 -13.67 11.36 -7.49
N ILE A 126 -13.02 12.53 -7.59
CA ILE A 126 -12.03 13.04 -6.62
C ILE A 126 -12.48 12.87 -5.15
N PRO A 127 -13.70 13.25 -4.73
CA PRO A 127 -14.15 13.03 -3.36
C PRO A 127 -14.23 11.55 -2.95
N PHE A 128 -14.67 10.65 -3.85
CA PHE A 128 -14.65 9.22 -3.56
C PHE A 128 -13.21 8.70 -3.45
N ARG A 129 -12.29 9.16 -4.29
CA ARG A 129 -10.86 8.79 -4.18
C ARG A 129 -10.29 9.19 -2.82
N ALA A 130 -10.54 10.43 -2.37
CA ALA A 130 -10.10 10.89 -1.05
C ALA A 130 -10.70 10.02 0.08
N LEU A 131 -11.97 9.63 -0.06
CA LEU A 131 -12.65 8.80 0.93
C LEU A 131 -12.09 7.37 0.98
N PHE A 132 -11.84 6.73 -0.17
CA PHE A 132 -11.16 5.43 -0.25
C PHE A 132 -9.74 5.49 0.33
N PHE A 133 -9.02 6.58 0.10
CA PHE A 133 -7.70 6.80 0.69
C PHE A 133 -7.78 6.89 2.22
N MET A 134 -8.75 7.64 2.77
CA MET A 134 -8.98 7.72 4.21
C MET A 134 -9.36 6.37 4.82
N ILE A 135 -10.24 5.61 4.17
CA ILE A 135 -10.60 4.24 4.61
C ILE A 135 -9.36 3.36 4.65
N GLY A 136 -8.56 3.41 3.58
CA GLY A 136 -7.31 2.68 3.49
C GLY A 136 -6.39 2.96 4.68
N ILE A 137 -6.15 4.23 4.99
CA ILE A 137 -5.33 4.64 6.14
C ILE A 137 -5.94 4.15 7.46
N LEU A 138 -7.24 4.30 7.66
CA LEU A 138 -7.91 3.85 8.90
C LEU A 138 -7.75 2.34 9.12
N LEU A 139 -7.91 1.54 8.07
CA LEU A 139 -7.72 0.09 8.13
C LEU A 139 -6.24 -0.32 8.31
N MET A 140 -5.29 0.54 7.90
CA MET A 140 -3.86 0.30 8.09
C MET A 140 -3.38 0.53 9.52
N LEU A 141 -4.12 1.28 10.33
CA LEU A 141 -3.78 1.53 11.74
C LEU A 141 -4.08 0.33 12.66
N GLN A 142 -4.78 -0.70 12.17
CA GLN A 142 -5.02 -1.99 12.85
C GLN A 142 -5.51 -1.90 14.30
N GLY A 143 -6.30 -0.86 14.60
CA GLY A 143 -7.03 -0.75 15.87
C GLY A 143 -8.46 -1.27 15.71
N ILE A 144 -9.01 -1.93 16.72
CA ILE A 144 -10.39 -2.45 16.67
C ILE A 144 -11.39 -1.33 16.33
N THR A 145 -11.20 -0.14 16.90
CA THR A 145 -12.05 1.03 16.64
C THR A 145 -11.83 1.60 15.25
N THR A 146 -10.59 1.69 14.79
CA THR A 146 -10.27 2.20 13.45
C THR A 146 -10.75 1.25 12.36
N ASP A 147 -10.64 -0.05 12.60
CA ASP A 147 -11.08 -1.11 11.71
C ASP A 147 -12.59 -1.14 11.58
N LEU A 148 -13.31 -0.99 12.71
CA LEU A 148 -14.77 -0.91 12.69
C LEU A 148 -15.27 0.33 11.93
N ILE A 149 -14.64 1.49 12.17
CA ILE A 149 -14.98 2.74 11.47
C ILE A 149 -14.67 2.59 9.97
N GLY A 150 -13.48 2.09 9.62
CA GLY A 150 -13.07 1.87 8.23
C GLY A 150 -13.98 0.90 7.49
N ALA A 151 -14.35 -0.22 8.13
CA ALA A 151 -15.28 -1.20 7.58
C ALA A 151 -16.69 -0.62 7.41
N ALA A 152 -17.20 0.13 8.38
CA ALA A 152 -18.51 0.80 8.29
C ALA A 152 -18.53 1.84 7.15
N MET A 153 -17.47 2.64 7.02
CA MET A 153 -17.33 3.61 5.93
C MET A 153 -17.26 2.92 4.56
N LEU A 154 -16.50 1.82 4.44
CA LEU A 154 -16.42 1.05 3.21
C LEU A 154 -17.77 0.45 2.82
N ALA A 155 -18.47 -0.18 3.78
CA ALA A 155 -19.80 -0.72 3.56
C ALA A 155 -20.80 0.35 3.13
N GLY A 156 -20.75 1.53 3.76
CA GLY A 156 -21.57 2.69 3.38
C GLY A 156 -21.33 3.11 1.93
N ILE A 157 -20.07 3.23 1.51
CA ILE A 157 -19.75 3.62 0.13
C ILE A 157 -20.19 2.57 -0.87
N LEU A 158 -19.96 1.28 -0.59
CA LEU A 158 -20.39 0.20 -1.49
C LEU A 158 -21.91 0.18 -1.63
N PHE A 159 -22.65 0.47 -0.56
CA PHE A 159 -24.11 0.62 -0.62
C PHE A 159 -24.53 1.84 -1.47
N PHE A 160 -23.90 2.99 -1.28
CA PHE A 160 -24.16 4.19 -2.10
C PHE A 160 -23.81 3.98 -3.58
N GLN A 161 -22.68 3.32 -3.88
CA GLN A 161 -22.27 3.01 -5.25
C GLN A 161 -23.21 2.03 -5.92
N ASN A 162 -23.64 0.96 -5.24
CA ASN A 162 -24.62 0.03 -5.79
C ASN A 162 -25.95 0.74 -6.13
N LYS A 163 -26.40 1.67 -5.29
CA LYS A 163 -27.63 2.45 -5.53
C LYS A 163 -27.49 3.42 -6.72
N PHE A 164 -26.36 4.10 -6.84
CA PHE A 164 -26.08 4.99 -7.98
C PHE A 164 -25.93 4.22 -9.30
N ASN A 165 -25.27 3.06 -9.27
CA ASN A 165 -25.06 2.26 -10.48
C ASN A 165 -26.37 1.58 -10.96
N THR A 166 -27.24 1.16 -10.02
CA THR A 166 -28.58 0.64 -10.35
C THR A 166 -29.48 1.72 -10.96
N ALA A 167 -29.35 2.98 -10.51
CA ALA A 167 -30.12 4.11 -11.06
C ALA A 167 -29.69 4.52 -12.48
N GLN A 168 -28.41 4.32 -12.85
CA GLN A 168 -27.92 4.54 -14.22
C GLN A 168 -28.44 3.47 -15.19
N ILE A 169 -28.57 2.21 -14.74
CA ILE A 169 -29.06 1.09 -15.57
C ILE A 169 -30.58 1.15 -15.84
N GLN A 170 -31.36 1.77 -14.95
CA GLN A 170 -32.82 1.93 -15.14
C GLN A 170 -33.22 3.18 -15.94
N GLY A 171 -32.26 4.05 -16.29
CA GLY A 171 -32.48 5.28 -17.06
C GLY A 171 -32.12 5.20 -18.55
N SER A 172 -31.72 4.02 -19.04
CA SER A 172 -31.41 3.71 -20.44
C SER A 172 -32.45 2.77 -21.04
#